data_AF-A0A450UMM3-F1
#
_entry.id   AF-A0A450UMM3-F1
#
_cell.length_a   1.000
_cell.length_b   1.000
_cell.length_c   1.000
_cell.angle_alpha   90.00
_cell.angle_beta   90.00
_cell.angle_gamma   90.00
#
_symmetry.space_group_name_H-M   'P 1'
#
loop_
_entity.id
_entity.type
_entity.pdbx_description
1 polymer ?
#
loop_
_entity_poly.entity_id
_entity_poly.type
_entity_poly.pdbx_seq_one_letter_code
_entity_poly.pdbx_strand_id
1 'polypeptide(L)'
;MFVEPFAGGANVGLSVAAENLANRTFLCELDEDVAAVWKTIFHGTDADVKTLSNRITSFDVNLENVRTVLNGNPRSDKNRAFRTIIKNRMQRGGIMGRWCRFG
;
A
#
# COMPACT_ATOMS: atom_id res chain seq x y z
N MET A 1 6.04 -24.06 -0.73
CA MET A 1 5.49 -22.93 -1.52
C MET A 1 4.18 -22.54 -0.90
N PHE A 2 3.96 -21.25 -0.65
CA PHE A 2 2.73 -20.70 -0.08
C PHE A 2 2.12 -19.65 -1.02
N VAL A 3 0.80 -19.58 -1.09
CA VAL A 3 0.05 -18.65 -1.94
C VAL A 3 -1.08 -18.02 -1.12
N GLU A 4 -1.10 -16.69 -1.05
CA GLU A 4 -2.17 -15.89 -0.45
C GLU A 4 -2.98 -15.24 -1.59
N PRO A 5 -4.10 -15.84 -2.03
CA PRO A 5 -4.86 -15.36 -3.18
C PRO A 5 -5.57 -14.03 -2.93
N PHE A 6 -5.74 -13.66 -1.66
CA PHE A 6 -6.38 -12.42 -1.19
C PHE A 6 -5.46 -11.77 -0.16
N ALA A 7 -4.39 -11.14 -0.64
CA ALA A 7 -3.37 -10.59 0.23
C ALA A 7 -3.93 -9.53 1.18
N GLY A 8 -4.64 -8.51 0.69
CA GLY A 8 -5.08 -7.39 1.53
C GLY A 8 -3.91 -6.80 2.31
N GLY A 9 -3.91 -6.98 3.63
CA GLY A 9 -2.80 -6.59 4.53
C GLY A 9 -1.61 -7.57 4.58
N ALA A 10 -1.71 -8.71 3.90
CA ALA A 10 -0.72 -9.77 3.74
C ALA A 10 -0.15 -10.33 5.06
N ASN A 11 -0.90 -10.25 6.17
CA ASN A 11 -0.41 -10.68 7.47
C ASN A 11 0.09 -12.13 7.47
N VAL A 12 -0.62 -13.04 6.81
CA VAL A 12 -0.26 -14.47 6.78
C VAL A 12 0.94 -14.68 5.88
N GLY A 13 0.92 -14.18 4.64
CA GLY A 13 2.02 -14.33 3.70
C GLY A 13 3.32 -13.67 4.16
N LEU A 14 3.23 -12.49 4.80
CA LEU A 14 4.39 -11.83 5.41
C LEU A 14 4.98 -12.67 6.56
N SER A 15 4.14 -13.22 7.43
CA SER A 15 4.59 -14.07 8.54
C SER A 15 5.26 -15.35 8.01
N VAL A 16 4.66 -16.00 7.00
CA VAL A 16 5.25 -17.19 6.35
C VAL A 16 6.61 -16.88 5.73
N ALA A 17 6.77 -15.71 5.10
CA ALA A 17 8.02 -15.28 4.51
C ALA A 17 9.08 -14.92 5.58
N ALA A 18 8.70 -14.17 6.62
CA ALA A 18 9.61 -13.72 7.68
C ALA A 18 10.15 -14.87 8.54
N GLU A 19 9.28 -15.83 8.87
CA GLU A 19 9.62 -17.02 9.66
C GLU A 19 10.21 -18.15 8.81
N ASN A 20 10.46 -17.91 7.52
CA ASN A 20 11.02 -18.87 6.56
C ASN A 20 10.24 -20.21 6.53
N LEU A 21 8.92 -20.16 6.71
CA LEU A 21 8.05 -21.35 6.77
C LEU A 21 7.75 -21.93 5.37
N ALA A 22 8.10 -21.21 4.30
CA ALA A 22 8.02 -21.69 2.93
C ALA A 22 9.18 -21.15 2.09
N ASN A 23 9.74 -22.00 1.21
CA ASN A 23 10.81 -21.58 0.28
C ASN A 23 10.40 -20.45 -0.69
N ARG A 24 9.10 -20.28 -0.94
CA ARG A 24 8.52 -19.24 -1.82
C ARG A 24 7.14 -18.87 -1.31
N THR A 25 6.84 -17.57 -1.30
CA THR A 25 5.54 -16.99 -0.93
C THR A 25 5.04 -16.10 -2.06
N PHE A 26 3.79 -16.31 -2.48
CA PHE A 26 3.11 -15.48 -3.47
C PHE A 26 1.97 -14.72 -2.82
N LEU A 27 1.94 -13.40 -3.03
CA LEU A 27 0.85 -12.51 -2.63
C LEU A 27 0.07 -12.11 -3.88
N CYS A 28 -1.22 -12.41 -3.93
CA CYS A 28 -2.11 -11.99 -5.00
C CYS A 28 -3.11 -10.96 -4.46
N GLU A 29 -3.28 -9.86 -5.20
CA GLU A 29 -4.20 -8.79 -4.85
C GLU A 29 -4.90 -8.27 -6.12
N LEU A 30 -6.22 -8.14 -6.06
CA LEU A 30 -7.05 -7.68 -7.17
C LEU A 30 -7.17 -6.16 -7.19
N ASP A 31 -7.18 -5.51 -6.02
CA ASP A 31 -7.23 -4.06 -5.94
C ASP A 31 -5.88 -3.47 -6.36
N GLU A 32 -5.85 -2.77 -7.50
CA GLU A 32 -4.62 -2.18 -8.04
C GLU A 32 -3.94 -1.19 -7.08
N ASP A 33 -4.71 -0.49 -6.25
CA ASP A 33 -4.18 0.49 -5.30
C ASP A 33 -3.45 -0.23 -4.16
N VAL A 34 -3.98 -1.36 -3.68
CA VAL A 34 -3.33 -2.23 -2.68
C VAL A 34 -2.17 -2.99 -3.31
N ALA A 35 -2.34 -3.54 -4.51
CA ALA A 35 -1.28 -4.23 -5.25
C ALA A 35 -0.07 -3.31 -5.50
N ALA A 36 -0.28 -2.02 -5.77
CA ALA A 36 0.80 -1.06 -5.95
C ALA A 36 1.65 -0.88 -4.68
N VAL A 37 1.07 -1.03 -3.48
CA VAL A 37 1.80 -1.03 -2.21
C VAL A 37 2.77 -2.21 -2.17
N TRP A 38 2.27 -3.42 -2.39
CA TRP A 38 3.09 -4.63 -2.38
C TRP A 38 4.16 -4.63 -3.47
N LYS A 39 3.82 -4.19 -4.68
CA LYS A 39 4.78 -4.02 -5.78
C LYS A 39 5.89 -3.04 -5.41
N THR A 40 5.54 -1.90 -4.79
CA THR A 40 6.55 -0.92 -4.38
C THR A 40 7.48 -1.47 -3.30
N ILE A 41 6.95 -2.24 -2.34
CA ILE A 41 7.73 -2.83 -1.24
C ILE A 41 8.65 -3.95 -1.73
N PHE A 42 8.16 -4.87 -2.55
CA PHE A 42 8.89 -6.09 -2.92
C PHE A 42 9.59 -6.06 -4.27
N HIS A 43 9.10 -5.24 -5.21
CA HIS A 43 9.64 -5.15 -6.57
C HIS A 43 10.13 -3.74 -6.94
N GLY A 44 9.96 -2.76 -6.05
CA GLY A 44 10.52 -1.43 -6.23
C GLY A 44 12.04 -1.42 -6.05
N THR A 45 12.70 -0.39 -6.57
CA THR A 45 14.12 -0.17 -6.27
C THR A 45 14.29 0.28 -4.81
N ASP A 46 15.48 0.12 -4.23
CA ASP A 46 15.80 0.67 -2.90
C ASP A 46 15.48 2.16 -2.80
N ALA A 47 15.68 2.90 -3.90
CA ALA A 47 15.34 4.32 -3.98
C ALA A 47 13.82 4.55 -3.95
N ASP A 48 13.02 3.69 -4.57
CA ASP A 48 11.55 3.79 -4.53
C ASP A 48 11.02 3.48 -3.14
N VAL A 49 11.52 2.42 -2.49
CA VAL A 49 11.16 2.06 -1.12
C VAL A 49 11.54 3.18 -0.16
N LYS A 50 12.78 3.69 -0.24
CA LYS A 50 13.24 4.83 0.59
C LYS A 50 12.40 6.08 0.36
N THR A 51 12.04 6.38 -0.89
CA THR A 51 11.17 7.52 -1.21
C THR A 51 9.78 7.34 -0.60
N LEU A 52 9.20 6.15 -0.70
CA LEU A 52 7.90 5.85 -0.10
C LEU A 52 7.95 6.00 1.42
N SER A 53 8.93 5.39 2.08
CA SER A 53 9.12 5.48 3.54
C SER A 53 9.29 6.93 3.98
N ASN A 54 10.19 7.69 3.35
CA ASN A 54 10.43 9.09 3.67
C ASN A 54 9.14 9.92 3.55
N ARG A 55 8.40 9.74 2.45
CA ARG A 55 7.15 10.46 2.24
C ARG A 55 6.12 10.13 3.30
N ILE A 56 6.01 8.88 3.76
CA ILE A 56 5.09 8.50 4.82
C ILE A 56 5.49 9.15 6.14
N THR A 57 6.77 9.08 6.52
CA THR A 57 7.25 9.58 7.81
C THR A 57 7.32 11.10 7.89
N SER A 58 7.50 11.78 6.76
CA SER A 58 7.58 13.24 6.69
C SER A 58 6.27 13.90 6.22
N PHE A 59 5.18 13.15 6.06
CA PHE A 59 3.93 13.71 5.58
C PHE A 59 3.32 14.61 6.65
N ASP A 60 3.15 15.88 6.33
CA ASP A 60 2.41 16.81 7.19
C ASP A 60 0.91 16.56 7.07
N VAL A 61 0.33 15.99 8.13
CA VAL A 61 -1.07 15.56 8.17
C VAL A 61 -1.96 16.76 8.48
N ASN A 62 -2.42 17.41 7.43
CA ASN A 62 -3.49 18.40 7.50
C ASN A 62 -4.54 18.16 6.39
N LEU A 63 -5.72 18.77 6.53
CA LEU A 63 -6.86 18.52 5.64
C LEU A 63 -6.54 18.85 4.16
N GLU A 64 -5.79 19.91 3.91
CA GLU A 64 -5.41 20.34 2.57
C GLU A 64 -4.44 19.36 1.92
N ASN A 65 -3.41 18.94 2.64
CA ASN A 65 -2.42 17.97 2.17
C ASN A 65 -3.06 16.61 1.90
N VAL A 66 -3.94 16.13 2.79
CA VAL A 66 -4.66 14.86 2.59
C VAL A 66 -5.54 14.95 1.35
N ARG A 67 -6.33 16.01 1.18
CA ARG A 67 -7.17 16.22 -0.02
C ARG A 67 -6.33 16.25 -1.29
N THR A 68 -5.19 16.94 -1.27
CA THR A 68 -4.25 17.00 -2.40
C THR A 68 -3.78 15.61 -2.82
N VAL A 69 -3.41 14.75 -1.87
CA VAL A 69 -2.97 13.37 -2.14
C VAL A 69 -4.11 12.52 -2.69
N LEU A 70 -5.30 12.61 -2.10
CA LEU A 70 -6.45 11.78 -2.48
C LEU A 70 -7.03 12.14 -3.84
N ASN A 71 -7.04 13.42 -4.19
CA ASN A 71 -7.51 13.94 -5.48
C ASN A 71 -6.47 13.81 -6.60
N GLY A 72 -5.21 13.51 -6.27
CA GLY A 72 -4.16 13.27 -7.25
C GLY A 72 -4.43 12.04 -8.12
N ASN A 73 -3.87 12.05 -9.34
CA ASN A 73 -3.92 10.94 -10.29
C ASN A 73 -2.52 10.31 -10.50
N PRO A 74 -2.08 9.38 -9.63
CA PRO A 74 -0.73 8.84 -9.67
C PRO A 74 -0.50 7.98 -10.93
N ARG A 75 0.59 8.26 -11.65
CA ARG A 75 1.00 7.52 -12.87
C ARG A 75 2.06 6.44 -12.61
N SER A 76 2.50 6.27 -11.37
CA SER A 76 3.51 5.28 -10.98
C SER A 76 3.07 4.51 -9.74
N ASP A 77 3.50 3.25 -9.64
CA ASP A 77 3.14 2.36 -8.53
C ASP A 77 3.54 2.96 -7.17
N LYS A 78 4.70 3.60 -7.05
CA LYS A 78 5.11 4.28 -5.81
C LYS A 78 4.21 5.43 -5.39
N ASN A 79 3.75 6.23 -6.35
CA ASN A 79 2.85 7.35 -6.07
C ASN A 79 1.45 6.84 -5.73
N ARG A 80 1.03 5.74 -6.38
CA ARG A 80 -0.21 5.05 -6.07
C ARG A 80 -0.16 4.44 -4.68
N ALA A 81 0.91 3.71 -4.34
CA ALA A 81 1.16 3.15 -3.02
C ALA A 81 1.08 4.20 -1.90
N PHE A 82 1.74 5.35 -2.08
CA PHE A 82 1.65 6.45 -1.12
C PHE A 82 0.21 6.93 -0.95
N ARG A 83 -0.50 7.19 -2.05
CA ARG A 83 -1.92 7.60 -2.00
C ARG A 83 -2.79 6.55 -1.32
N THR A 84 -2.58 5.26 -1.59
CA THR A 84 -3.29 4.14 -0.96
C THR A 84 -3.09 4.14 0.55
N ILE A 85 -1.85 4.32 1.01
CA ILE A 85 -1.52 4.34 2.45
C ILE A 85 -2.18 5.55 3.12
N ILE A 86 -2.11 6.74 2.53
CA ILE A 86 -2.78 7.93 3.08
C ILE A 86 -4.30 7.72 3.10
N LYS A 87 -4.89 7.17 2.03
CA LYS A 87 -6.32 6.85 1.96
C LYS A 87 -6.71 5.87 3.06
N ASN A 88 -5.97 4.80 3.25
CA ASN A 88 -6.20 3.82 4.30
C ASN A 88 -6.10 4.43 5.71
N ARG A 89 -5.15 5.34 5.96
CA ARG A 89 -4.96 5.91 7.30
C ARG A 89 -5.88 7.09 7.62
N MET A 90 -6.39 7.80 6.62
CA MET A 90 -7.18 9.01 6.81
C MET A 90 -8.69 8.81 6.62
N GLN A 91 -9.14 7.68 6.04
CA GLN A 91 -10.58 7.35 5.95
C GLN A 91 -11.08 6.67 7.22
N ARG A 92 -12.33 6.96 7.63
CA ARG A 92 -12.98 6.38 8.82
C ARG A 92 -12.87 4.84 8.79
N GLY A 93 -12.17 4.27 9.78
CA GLY A 93 -12.04 2.84 10.00
C GLY A 93 -11.05 2.11 9.07
N GLY A 94 -10.28 2.81 8.24
CA GLY A 94 -9.32 2.18 7.32
C GLY A 94 -9.93 1.37 6.18
N ILE A 95 -11.22 1.56 5.90
CA ILE A 95 -11.96 0.83 4.88
C ILE A 95 -11.63 1.39 3.49
N MET A 96 -10.98 0.58 2.65
CA MET A 96 -10.74 0.88 1.24
C MET A 96 -11.83 0.22 0.40
N GLY A 97 -12.88 0.97 0.08
CA GLY A 97 -13.91 0.56 -0.88
C GLY A 97 -14.07 1.59 -1.98
N ARG A 98 -14.42 1.16 -3.21
CA ARG A 98 -14.71 2.07 -4.34
C ARG A 98 -15.78 3.14 -4.02
N TRP A 99 -16.63 2.85 -3.04
CA TRP A 99 -17.75 3.71 -2.60
C TRP A 99 -17.40 4.64 -1.44
N CYS A 100 -16.21 4.50 -0.83
CA CYS A 100 -15.79 5.38 0.26
C CYS A 100 -15.22 6.68 -0.32
N ARG A 101 -16.11 7.60 -0.70
CA ARG A 101 -15.74 8.98 -1.03
C ARG A 101 -15.64 9.79 0.26
N PHE A 102 -14.59 10.59 0.38
CA PHE A 102 -14.54 11.68 1.35
C PHE A 102 -15.72 12.61 1.05
N GLY A 103 -16.65 12.72 2.00
CA GLY A 103 -17.63 13.80 2.06
C GLY A 103 -16.99 15.08 2.56
#